data_AF-R5KXI6-F1
#
_entry.id   AF-R5KXI6-F1
#
_cell.length_a   1.000
_cell.length_b   1.000
_cell.length_c   1.000
_cell.angle_alpha   90.00
_cell.angle_beta   90.00
_cell.angle_gamma   90.00
#
_symmetry.space_group_name_H-M   'P 1'
#
loop_
_entity.id
_entity.type
_entity.pdbx_description
1 polymer ?
#
loop_
_entity_poly.entity_id
_entity_poly.type
_entity_poly.pdbx_seq_one_letter_code
_entity_poly.pdbx_strand_id
1 'polypeptide(L)'
;MKRTILYLVTMLTAVMTSQAMTYTQAQREALFLTDKMAYELGLTESQYDAVYEINFDYLVSLSTQADLYDTGWYRRNLDLGYVLTAAQYGRYCTIEYFYRPVYWSSGFRYRIYSRYADRSRLYYGRPKVYATYRGGHSWRSNGGKSWYKGRTYSSGGKMKVVNRVNVSTGSRNHSKKTSHAVKATPAKKSGHAVKPSTAKRTTKANKRNGNFKGKR
;
A
#
# COMPACT_ATOMS: atom_id res chain seq x y z
N MET A 1 14.59 -37.90 -53.86
CA MET A 1 14.28 -36.45 -53.95
C MET A 1 12.77 -36.31 -54.02
N LYS A 2 12.00 -35.54 -53.24
CA LYS A 2 12.14 -34.54 -52.16
C LYS A 2 10.73 -34.55 -51.48
N ARG A 3 10.59 -34.77 -50.17
CA ARG A 3 10.49 -33.73 -49.12
C ARG A 3 9.86 -32.41 -49.59
N THR A 4 8.57 -32.24 -49.33
CA THR A 4 7.89 -30.99 -48.88
C THR A 4 6.52 -31.44 -48.36
N ILE A 5 6.37 -31.76 -47.07
CA ILE A 5 5.94 -30.81 -46.03
C ILE A 5 4.75 -29.98 -46.51
N LEU A 6 3.54 -30.42 -46.18
CA LEU A 6 2.44 -29.49 -45.97
C LEU A 6 1.72 -29.91 -44.69
N TYR A 7 2.38 -29.61 -43.55
CA TYR A 7 1.71 -29.59 -42.25
C TYR A 7 0.69 -28.46 -42.28
N LEU A 8 -0.50 -28.73 -42.79
CA LEU A 8 -1.71 -27.95 -42.58
C LEU A 8 -2.25 -28.20 -41.16
N VAL A 9 -1.36 -28.14 -40.17
CA VAL A 9 -1.70 -28.19 -38.75
C VAL A 9 -2.07 -26.77 -38.35
N THR A 10 -3.35 -26.47 -38.54
CA THR A 10 -4.18 -25.69 -37.60
C THR A 10 -3.39 -24.80 -36.63
N MET A 11 -2.95 -23.64 -37.09
CA MET A 11 -2.60 -22.52 -36.20
C MET A 11 -3.89 -21.88 -35.69
N LEU A 12 -4.62 -22.63 -34.85
CA LEU A 12 -5.68 -22.04 -34.03
C LEU A 12 -4.97 -21.27 -32.92
N THR A 13 -4.65 -20.01 -33.17
CA THR A 13 -4.28 -19.06 -32.14
C THR A 13 -5.44 -18.96 -31.18
N ALA A 14 -5.36 -19.66 -30.04
CA ALA A 14 -6.29 -19.48 -28.95
C ALA A 14 -6.18 -18.01 -28.51
N VAL A 15 -7.15 -17.19 -28.90
CA VAL A 15 -7.32 -15.84 -28.34
C VAL A 15 -7.65 -16.06 -26.87
N MET A 16 -6.62 -16.03 -26.02
CA MET A 16 -6.77 -15.97 -24.58
C MET A 16 -7.44 -14.63 -24.28
N THR A 17 -8.76 -14.62 -24.14
CA THR A 17 -9.49 -13.46 -23.66
C THR A 17 -9.03 -13.20 -22.23
N SER A 18 -8.08 -12.28 -22.05
CA SER A 18 -7.67 -11.81 -20.74
C SER A 18 -8.86 -11.08 -20.12
N GLN A 19 -9.59 -11.75 -19.23
CA GLN A 19 -10.66 -11.10 -18.47
C GLN A 19 -10.00 -10.10 -17.51
N ALA A 20 -9.90 -8.85 -17.94
CA ALA A 20 -9.46 -7.75 -17.09
C ALA A 20 -10.37 -7.65 -15.86
N MET A 21 -9.79 -7.36 -14.68
CA MET A 21 -10.56 -7.30 -13.45
C MET A 21 -11.50 -6.09 -13.49
N THR A 22 -12.80 -6.33 -13.34
CA THR A 22 -13.77 -5.22 -13.30
C THR A 22 -13.63 -4.43 -12.01
N TYR A 23 -13.98 -3.14 -12.05
CA TYR A 23 -13.98 -2.27 -10.86
C TYR A 23 -14.80 -2.87 -9.69
N THR A 24 -16.01 -3.37 -9.98
CA THR A 24 -16.89 -3.92 -8.94
C THR A 24 -16.39 -5.25 -8.38
N GLN A 25 -15.66 -6.03 -9.19
CA GLN A 25 -14.98 -7.23 -8.73
C GLN A 25 -13.82 -6.84 -7.81
N ALA A 26 -12.93 -5.94 -8.24
CA ALA A 26 -11.83 -5.44 -7.42
C ALA A 26 -12.31 -4.89 -6.07
N GLN A 27 -13.46 -4.21 -6.04
CA GLN A 27 -14.05 -3.66 -4.82
C GLN A 27 -14.48 -4.76 -3.84
N ARG A 28 -15.15 -5.80 -4.33
CA ARG A 28 -15.60 -6.95 -3.52
C ARG A 28 -14.42 -7.76 -2.99
N GLU A 29 -13.44 -7.99 -3.85
CA GLU A 29 -12.24 -8.78 -3.55
C GLU A 29 -11.33 -8.04 -2.57
N ALA A 30 -11.15 -6.72 -2.74
CA ALA A 30 -10.42 -5.88 -1.79
C ALA A 30 -11.09 -5.88 -0.41
N LEU A 31 -12.42 -5.77 -0.34
CA LEU A 31 -13.17 -5.84 0.91
C LEU A 31 -12.95 -7.18 1.61
N PHE A 32 -13.10 -8.28 0.90
CA PHE A 32 -12.95 -9.62 1.48
C PHE A 32 -11.52 -9.85 1.98
N LEU A 33 -10.51 -9.54 1.15
CA LEU A 33 -9.10 -9.66 1.53
C LEU A 33 -8.79 -8.83 2.78
N THR A 34 -9.28 -7.58 2.83
CA THR A 34 -9.04 -6.66 3.95
C THR A 34 -9.73 -7.14 5.22
N ASP A 35 -10.95 -7.68 5.14
CA ASP A 35 -11.65 -8.28 6.28
C ASP A 35 -10.85 -9.44 6.91
N LYS A 36 -10.24 -10.29 6.08
CA LYS A 36 -9.38 -11.38 6.57
C LYS A 36 -8.07 -10.86 7.13
N MET A 37 -7.46 -9.84 6.53
CA MET A 37 -6.31 -9.16 7.12
C MET A 37 -6.67 -8.53 8.47
N ALA A 38 -7.85 -7.93 8.61
CA ALA A 38 -8.34 -7.38 9.87
C ALA A 38 -8.45 -8.44 10.96
N TYR A 39 -9.03 -9.58 10.62
CA TYR A 39 -9.24 -10.70 11.53
C TYR A 39 -7.92 -11.32 11.98
N GLU A 40 -7.03 -11.62 11.04
CA GLU A 40 -5.82 -12.35 11.35
C GLU A 40 -4.71 -11.46 11.91
N LEU A 41 -4.57 -10.23 11.42
CA LEU A 41 -3.52 -9.30 11.84
C LEU A 41 -3.96 -8.40 13.01
N GLY A 42 -5.25 -8.40 13.37
CA GLY A 42 -5.79 -7.55 14.43
C GLY A 42 -5.69 -6.07 14.09
N LEU A 43 -6.23 -5.66 12.94
CA LEU A 43 -6.15 -4.28 12.48
C LEU A 43 -6.99 -3.33 13.37
N THR A 44 -6.54 -2.08 13.47
CA THR A 44 -7.36 -0.96 14.01
C THR A 44 -8.32 -0.44 12.94
N GLU A 45 -9.34 0.34 13.32
CA GLU A 45 -10.24 0.96 12.33
C GLU A 45 -9.49 1.80 11.28
N SER A 46 -8.51 2.60 11.69
CA SER A 46 -7.74 3.44 10.76
C SER A 46 -6.84 2.63 9.83
N GLN A 47 -6.31 1.51 10.31
CA GLN A 47 -5.58 0.58 9.44
C GLN A 47 -6.53 -0.11 8.47
N TYR A 48 -7.74 -0.48 8.90
CA TYR A 48 -8.70 -1.18 8.08
C TYR A 48 -9.11 -0.38 6.84
N ASP A 49 -9.40 0.91 7.02
CA ASP A 49 -9.71 1.82 5.90
C ASP A 49 -8.52 1.92 4.92
N ALA A 50 -7.30 2.15 5.43
CA ALA A 50 -6.11 2.30 4.59
C ALA A 50 -5.71 1.00 3.87
N VAL A 51 -5.78 -0.14 4.55
CA VAL A 51 -5.49 -1.46 3.95
C VAL A 51 -6.48 -1.77 2.83
N TYR A 52 -7.75 -1.39 2.98
CA TYR A 52 -8.75 -1.55 1.93
C TYR A 52 -8.38 -0.73 0.69
N GLU A 53 -8.03 0.54 0.85
CA GLU A 53 -7.64 1.41 -0.26
C GLU A 53 -6.40 0.87 -0.99
N ILE A 54 -5.38 0.44 -0.25
CA ILE A 54 -4.14 -0.15 -0.80
C ILE A 54 -4.43 -1.43 -1.57
N ASN A 55 -5.24 -2.33 -1.00
CA ASN A 55 -5.64 -3.56 -1.67
C ASN A 55 -6.45 -3.27 -2.93
N PHE A 56 -7.37 -2.32 -2.85
CA PHE A 56 -8.21 -1.92 -3.96
C PHE A 56 -7.40 -1.32 -5.13
N ASP A 57 -6.47 -0.41 -4.84
CA ASP A 57 -5.60 0.21 -5.86
C ASP A 57 -4.74 -0.84 -6.59
N TYR A 58 -4.21 -1.83 -5.87
CA TYR A 58 -3.51 -2.94 -6.50
C TYR A 58 -4.42 -3.77 -7.40
N LEU A 59 -5.59 -4.20 -6.90
CA LEU A 59 -6.50 -5.05 -7.66
C LEU A 59 -7.03 -4.37 -8.93
N VAL A 60 -7.37 -3.08 -8.86
CA VAL A 60 -7.80 -2.30 -10.03
C VAL A 60 -6.66 -2.08 -11.03
N SER A 61 -5.39 -2.08 -10.56
CA SER A 61 -4.24 -1.93 -11.44
C SER A 61 -3.89 -3.17 -12.26
N LEU A 62 -4.44 -4.34 -11.91
CA LEU A 62 -4.14 -5.59 -12.61
C LEU A 62 -4.89 -5.67 -13.95
N SER A 63 -4.12 -5.72 -15.04
CA SER A 63 -4.62 -5.83 -16.41
C SER A 63 -4.21 -7.13 -17.08
N THR A 64 -3.01 -7.62 -16.81
CA THR A 64 -2.42 -8.82 -17.40
C THR A 64 -1.73 -9.69 -16.36
N GLN A 65 -1.33 -10.90 -16.76
CA GLN A 65 -0.53 -11.79 -15.91
C GLN A 65 0.79 -11.15 -15.45
N ALA A 66 1.41 -10.31 -16.29
CA ALA A 66 2.70 -9.67 -15.99
C ALA A 66 2.62 -8.72 -14.78
N ASP A 67 1.44 -8.16 -14.50
CA ASP A 67 1.26 -7.17 -13.45
C ASP A 67 1.28 -7.77 -12.03
N LEU A 68 1.09 -9.09 -11.89
CA LEU A 68 0.82 -9.75 -10.61
C LEU A 68 1.90 -9.50 -9.54
N TYR A 69 3.17 -9.49 -9.92
CA TYR A 69 4.30 -9.37 -8.99
C TYR A 69 5.31 -8.32 -9.42
N ASP A 70 4.85 -7.33 -10.19
CA ASP A 70 5.67 -6.21 -10.65
C ASP A 70 5.45 -4.96 -9.77
N THR A 71 5.58 -3.77 -10.35
CA THR A 71 5.55 -2.46 -9.70
C THR A 71 4.31 -2.26 -8.83
N GLY A 72 3.12 -2.70 -9.28
CA GLY A 72 1.88 -2.58 -8.49
C GLY A 72 1.94 -3.38 -7.18
N TRP A 73 2.46 -4.61 -7.25
CA TRP A 73 2.63 -5.48 -6.09
C TRP A 73 3.70 -4.93 -5.12
N TYR A 74 4.82 -4.44 -5.66
CA TYR A 74 5.86 -3.81 -4.85
C TYR A 74 5.31 -2.59 -4.10
N ARG A 75 4.60 -1.69 -4.79
CA ARG A 75 3.98 -0.50 -4.22
C ARG A 75 2.96 -0.83 -3.13
N ARG A 76 2.11 -1.83 -3.38
CA ARG A 76 1.15 -2.35 -2.39
C ARG A 76 1.86 -2.77 -1.10
N ASN A 77 2.91 -3.59 -1.22
CA ASN A 77 3.63 -4.09 -0.06
C ASN A 77 4.36 -2.98 0.70
N LEU A 78 4.95 -2.03 -0.03
CA LEU A 78 5.58 -0.86 0.57
C LEU A 78 4.57 0.00 1.35
N ASP A 79 3.38 0.25 0.78
CA ASP A 79 2.33 1.02 1.46
C ASP A 79 1.80 0.29 2.70
N LEU A 80 1.61 -1.03 2.64
CA LEU A 80 1.25 -1.83 3.81
C LEU A 80 2.32 -1.75 4.91
N GLY A 81 3.60 -1.64 4.55
CA GLY A 81 4.69 -1.41 5.50
C GLY A 81 4.62 -0.07 6.23
N TYR A 82 3.96 0.96 5.65
CA TYR A 82 3.72 2.24 6.35
C TYR A 82 2.46 2.21 7.23
N VAL A 83 1.49 1.34 6.93
CA VAL A 83 0.20 1.27 7.64
C VAL A 83 0.23 0.27 8.80
N LEU A 84 0.87 -0.88 8.60
CA LEU A 84 0.94 -1.95 9.58
C LEU A 84 2.03 -1.68 10.62
N THR A 85 1.82 -2.15 11.85
CA THR A 85 2.91 -2.22 12.84
C THR A 85 3.98 -3.22 12.40
N ALA A 86 5.19 -3.14 12.95
CA ALA A 86 6.27 -4.06 12.61
C ALA A 86 5.88 -5.54 12.80
N ALA A 87 5.18 -5.87 13.89
CA ALA A 87 4.68 -7.22 14.15
C ALA A 87 3.62 -7.67 13.14
N GLN A 88 2.66 -6.79 12.81
CA GLN A 88 1.64 -7.07 11.80
C GLN A 88 2.25 -7.26 10.41
N TYR A 89 3.20 -6.40 10.03
CA TYR A 89 3.88 -6.49 8.73
C TYR A 89 4.73 -7.77 8.63
N GLY A 90 5.43 -8.15 9.70
CA GLY A 90 6.16 -9.42 9.76
C GLY A 90 5.25 -10.62 9.52
N ARG A 91 4.10 -10.68 10.21
CA ARG A 91 3.09 -11.74 9.99
C ARG A 91 2.47 -11.68 8.60
N TYR A 92 2.18 -10.49 8.10
CA TYR A 92 1.67 -10.29 6.75
C TYR A 92 2.58 -10.92 5.69
N CYS A 93 3.89 -10.71 5.79
CA CYS A 93 4.86 -11.24 4.84
C CYS A 93 4.96 -12.78 4.86
N THR A 94 4.65 -13.44 5.98
CA THR A 94 4.68 -14.90 6.09
C THR A 94 3.39 -15.58 5.62
N ILE A 95 2.30 -14.82 5.45
CA ILE A 95 1.00 -15.35 5.03
C ILE A 95 0.85 -15.19 3.52
N GLU A 96 1.04 -16.28 2.78
CA GLU A 96 1.10 -16.27 1.31
C GLU A 96 -0.16 -15.66 0.67
N TYR A 97 -1.34 -15.97 1.20
CA TYR A 97 -2.60 -15.45 0.68
C TYR A 97 -2.86 -13.96 0.98
N PHE A 98 -2.04 -13.33 1.83
CA PHE A 98 -2.01 -11.88 2.00
C PHE A 98 -0.89 -11.22 1.20
N TYR A 99 0.30 -11.83 1.21
CA TYR A 99 1.50 -11.28 0.58
C TYR A 99 1.43 -11.33 -0.96
N ARG A 100 0.89 -12.42 -1.51
CA ARG A 100 0.71 -12.64 -2.96
C ARG A 100 -0.76 -12.97 -3.24
N PRO A 101 -1.69 -12.04 -2.99
CA PRO A 101 -3.11 -12.38 -2.85
C PRO A 101 -3.75 -12.86 -4.16
N VAL A 102 -3.17 -12.52 -5.32
CA VAL A 102 -3.65 -12.92 -6.64
C VAL A 102 -2.59 -13.78 -7.34
N TYR A 103 -3.04 -14.75 -8.14
CA TYR A 103 -2.22 -15.55 -9.05
C TYR A 103 -2.94 -15.74 -10.39
N TRP A 104 -2.23 -16.24 -11.40
CA TRP A 104 -2.78 -16.50 -12.72
C TRP A 104 -3.09 -17.98 -12.92
N SER A 105 -4.31 -18.28 -13.35
CA SER A 105 -4.72 -19.60 -13.84
C SER A 105 -5.94 -19.43 -14.73
N SER A 106 -5.68 -19.31 -16.04
CA SER A 106 -6.67 -18.96 -17.06
C SER A 106 -7.49 -17.71 -16.68
N GLY A 107 -6.80 -16.70 -16.15
CA GLY A 107 -7.38 -15.50 -15.53
C GLY A 107 -6.95 -15.29 -14.08
N PHE A 108 -7.34 -14.15 -13.51
CA PHE A 108 -7.03 -13.81 -12.12
C PHE A 108 -7.75 -14.72 -11.12
N ARG A 109 -6.99 -15.27 -10.18
CA ARG A 109 -7.48 -16.11 -9.07
C ARG A 109 -6.96 -15.57 -7.75
N TYR A 110 -7.69 -15.79 -6.66
CA TYR A 110 -7.37 -15.22 -5.35
C TYR A 110 -6.97 -16.31 -4.36
N ARG A 111 -5.79 -16.19 -3.78
CA ARG A 111 -5.25 -17.18 -2.83
C ARG A 111 -6.02 -17.22 -1.52
N ILE A 112 -6.67 -16.13 -1.14
CA ILE A 112 -7.47 -16.06 0.10
C ILE A 112 -8.55 -17.14 0.17
N TYR A 113 -9.04 -17.59 -0.99
CA TYR A 113 -10.07 -18.63 -1.10
C TYR A 113 -9.58 -20.05 -0.79
N SER A 114 -8.28 -20.31 -0.74
CA SER A 114 -7.77 -21.60 -0.24
C SER A 114 -7.93 -21.74 1.27
N ARG A 115 -7.96 -20.61 2.00
CA ARG A 115 -8.15 -20.56 3.46
C ARG A 115 -9.61 -20.27 3.84
N TYR A 116 -10.26 -19.37 3.11
CA TYR A 116 -11.65 -18.94 3.36
C TYR A 116 -12.52 -19.21 2.15
N ALA A 117 -13.08 -20.43 2.08
CA ALA A 117 -13.94 -20.84 0.97
C ALA A 117 -15.27 -20.07 0.93
N ASP A 118 -15.86 -19.74 2.09
CA ASP A 118 -17.07 -18.93 2.18
C ASP A 118 -16.75 -17.44 1.98
N ARG A 119 -17.04 -16.97 0.77
CA ARG A 119 -16.79 -15.59 0.32
C ARG A 119 -17.82 -14.58 0.85
N SER A 120 -18.95 -15.06 1.37
CA SER A 120 -20.02 -14.21 1.88
C SER A 120 -19.77 -13.78 3.33
N ARG A 121 -18.96 -14.55 4.05
CA ARG A 121 -18.70 -14.34 5.47
C ARG A 121 -17.67 -13.25 5.70
N LEU A 122 -18.13 -12.07 6.07
CA LEU A 122 -17.31 -11.01 6.67
C LEU A 122 -17.34 -11.09 8.19
N TYR A 123 -16.22 -10.75 8.84
CA TYR A 123 -16.14 -10.65 10.29
C TYR A 123 -16.45 -9.24 10.78
N TYR A 124 -16.12 -8.24 9.97
CA TYR A 124 -16.27 -6.82 10.27
C TYR A 124 -17.20 -6.13 9.28
N GLY A 125 -17.65 -4.94 9.66
CA GLY A 125 -18.42 -4.07 8.79
C GLY A 125 -17.54 -3.50 7.69
N ARG A 126 -18.15 -2.96 6.64
CA ARG A 126 -17.40 -2.36 5.53
C ARG A 126 -16.53 -1.17 6.01
N PRO A 127 -15.37 -0.95 5.39
CA PRO A 127 -14.58 0.27 5.57
C PRO A 127 -15.43 1.52 5.34
N LYS A 128 -15.16 2.61 6.07
CA LYS A 128 -15.89 3.88 5.92
C LYS A 128 -15.75 4.44 4.50
N VAL A 129 -14.61 4.16 3.88
CA VAL A 129 -14.23 4.58 2.53
C VAL A 129 -14.76 3.66 1.44
N TYR A 130 -15.41 2.54 1.77
CA TYR A 130 -15.81 1.51 0.79
C TYR A 130 -16.62 2.08 -0.38
N ALA A 131 -17.61 2.91 -0.10
CA ALA A 131 -18.51 3.46 -1.11
C ALA A 131 -17.92 4.68 -1.85
N THR A 132 -17.01 5.41 -1.21
CA THR A 132 -16.56 6.73 -1.66
C THR A 132 -15.16 6.74 -2.28
N TYR A 133 -14.32 5.74 -1.98
CA TYR A 133 -12.96 5.71 -2.48
C TYR A 133 -12.89 5.50 -4.00
N ARG A 134 -12.12 6.35 -4.69
CA ARG A 134 -11.95 6.34 -6.15
C ARG A 134 -10.47 6.45 -6.57
N GLY A 135 -9.55 5.93 -5.76
CA GLY A 135 -8.12 5.88 -6.11
C GLY A 135 -7.34 7.17 -5.80
N GLY A 136 -7.89 8.07 -4.98
CA GLY A 136 -7.25 9.34 -4.63
C GLY A 136 -5.92 9.19 -3.88
N HIS A 137 -5.70 8.05 -3.23
CA HIS A 137 -4.46 7.73 -2.50
C HIS A 137 -3.50 6.84 -3.28
N SER A 138 -3.85 6.47 -4.51
CA SER A 138 -3.00 5.63 -5.36
C SER A 138 -1.71 6.35 -5.72
N TRP A 139 -0.65 5.58 -6.01
CA TRP A 139 0.62 6.12 -6.49
C TRP A 139 0.45 6.95 -7.77
N ARG A 140 -0.47 6.55 -8.66
CA ARG A 140 -0.77 7.29 -9.90
C ARG A 140 -1.32 8.67 -9.59
N SER A 141 -2.27 8.76 -8.67
CA SER A 141 -2.87 10.04 -8.24
C SER A 141 -1.91 10.91 -7.42
N ASN A 142 -0.90 10.30 -6.80
CA ASN A 142 0.05 10.97 -5.92
C ASN A 142 1.45 11.14 -6.53
N GLY A 143 1.53 11.33 -7.86
CA GLY A 143 2.78 11.67 -8.55
C GLY A 143 3.89 10.62 -8.40
N GLY A 144 3.54 9.33 -8.37
CA GLY A 144 4.47 8.22 -8.23
C GLY A 144 5.05 8.07 -6.82
N LYS A 145 4.36 8.55 -5.78
CA LYS A 145 4.78 8.46 -4.39
C LYS A 145 3.71 7.82 -3.52
N SER A 146 4.13 7.14 -2.46
CA SER A 146 3.23 6.62 -1.43
C SER A 146 2.42 7.75 -0.77
N TRP A 147 1.09 7.62 -0.76
CA TRP A 147 0.23 8.44 0.09
C TRP A 147 0.33 8.03 1.56
N TYR A 148 0.77 6.83 1.89
CA TYR A 148 0.71 6.33 3.28
C TYR A 148 1.97 6.66 4.08
N LYS A 149 3.10 6.92 3.41
CA LYS A 149 4.37 7.29 4.03
C LYS A 149 4.23 8.50 4.96
N GLY A 150 4.77 8.38 6.18
CA GLY A 150 4.86 9.46 7.17
C GLY A 150 3.54 9.77 7.90
N ARG A 151 2.50 8.96 7.71
CA ARG A 151 1.21 9.05 8.42
C ARG A 151 1.13 8.00 9.53
N THR A 152 0.26 8.23 10.51
CA THR A 152 0.10 7.36 11.69
C THR A 152 -1.24 6.65 11.68
N TYR A 153 -1.24 5.33 11.93
CA TYR A 153 -2.43 4.47 11.88
C TYR A 153 -2.71 3.70 13.18
N SER A 154 -1.90 3.94 14.23
CA SER A 154 -1.92 3.21 15.51
C SER A 154 -2.98 3.68 16.51
N SER A 155 -3.74 4.74 16.19
CA SER A 155 -4.61 5.46 17.13
C SER A 155 -6.10 5.13 17.01
N GLY A 156 -6.47 4.14 16.19
CA GLY A 156 -7.86 3.71 16.02
C GLY A 156 -8.34 2.73 17.08
N GLY A 157 -9.64 2.75 17.39
CA GLY A 157 -10.29 1.71 18.20
C GLY A 157 -10.14 0.32 17.57
N LYS A 158 -10.23 -0.72 18.40
CA LYS A 158 -10.28 -2.11 17.92
C LYS A 158 -11.51 -2.30 17.03
N MET A 159 -11.33 -3.01 15.91
CA MET A 159 -12.42 -3.37 15.01
C MET A 159 -13.55 -4.09 15.75
N LYS A 160 -14.79 -3.66 15.52
CA LYS A 160 -15.99 -4.29 16.09
C LYS A 160 -16.50 -5.39 15.18
N VAL A 161 -16.51 -6.63 15.68
CA VAL A 161 -17.07 -7.79 14.98
C VAL A 161 -18.57 -7.59 14.79
N VAL A 162 -19.06 -7.70 13.55
CA VAL A 162 -20.47 -7.46 13.20
C VAL A 162 -21.29 -8.76 13.21
N ASN A 163 -20.61 -9.90 13.19
CA ASN A 163 -21.23 -11.23 13.11
C ASN A 163 -21.30 -11.99 14.46
N ARG A 164 -21.27 -11.28 15.58
CA ARG A 164 -21.74 -11.89 16.84
C ARG A 164 -23.26 -11.88 16.78
N VAL A 165 -23.85 -13.07 16.67
CA VAL A 165 -25.26 -13.34 17.02
C VAL A 165 -25.65 -12.41 18.16
N ASN A 166 -26.70 -11.62 17.94
CA ASN A 166 -27.22 -10.61 18.86
C ASN A 166 -27.31 -11.13 20.29
N VAL A 167 -26.26 -10.97 21.10
CA VAL A 167 -26.40 -10.87 22.55
C VAL A 167 -26.71 -9.41 22.80
N SER A 168 -27.99 -9.15 23.02
CA SER A 168 -28.52 -7.86 23.35
C SER A 168 -27.78 -7.26 24.55
N THR A 169 -27.11 -6.14 24.32
CA THR A 169 -27.10 -5.09 25.34
C THR A 169 -27.25 -3.79 24.56
N GLY A 170 -28.49 -3.30 24.56
CA GLY A 170 -28.85 -2.09 23.86
C GLY A 170 -27.96 -0.94 24.28
N SER A 171 -27.39 -0.24 23.30
CA SER A 171 -26.97 1.13 23.53
C SER A 171 -27.18 1.93 22.26
N ARG A 172 -28.05 2.93 22.39
CA ARG A 172 -28.46 3.89 21.39
C ARG A 172 -27.22 4.63 20.89
N ASN A 173 -26.86 4.47 19.61
CA ASN A 173 -25.76 5.22 19.01
C ASN A 173 -26.20 6.67 18.76
N HIS A 174 -25.85 7.56 19.68
CA HIS A 174 -25.82 8.98 19.43
C HIS A 174 -24.65 9.28 18.47
N SER A 175 -24.98 9.69 17.25
CA SER A 175 -24.02 10.15 16.26
C SER A 175 -23.22 11.33 16.81
N LYS A 176 -21.95 11.11 17.15
CA LYS A 176 -20.92 12.16 17.15
C LYS A 176 -20.08 11.97 15.90
N LYS A 177 -20.20 12.91 14.96
CA LYS A 177 -19.24 13.09 13.87
C LYS A 177 -17.86 13.35 14.49
N THR A 178 -17.05 12.32 14.65
CA THR A 178 -15.60 12.47 14.77
C THR A 178 -14.98 12.09 13.43
N SER A 179 -14.78 13.12 12.61
CA SER A 179 -13.89 13.05 11.46
C SER A 179 -12.46 12.84 11.97
N HIS A 180 -12.05 11.58 12.13
CA HIS A 180 -10.65 11.22 12.32
C HIS A 180 -9.93 11.32 10.98
N ALA A 181 -9.69 12.54 10.55
CA ALA A 181 -8.75 12.82 9.47
C ALA A 181 -7.37 12.31 9.90
N VAL A 182 -6.72 11.52 9.05
CA VAL A 182 -5.31 11.17 9.21
C VAL A 182 -4.51 12.47 9.22
N LYS A 183 -4.04 12.88 10.39
CA LYS A 183 -3.29 14.12 10.56
C LYS A 183 -1.92 13.92 9.93
N ALA A 184 -1.63 14.64 8.85
CA ALA A 184 -0.30 14.71 8.30
C ALA A 184 0.62 15.35 9.34
N THR A 185 1.64 14.61 9.79
CA THR A 185 2.73 15.20 10.58
C THR A 185 3.51 16.13 9.66
N PRO A 186 3.73 17.41 10.01
CA PRO A 186 4.52 18.31 9.17
C PRO A 186 5.96 17.78 9.06
N ALA A 187 6.50 17.77 7.85
CA ALA A 187 7.93 17.57 7.66
C ALA A 187 8.69 18.68 8.40
N LYS A 188 9.55 18.29 9.35
CA LYS A 188 10.40 19.20 10.12
C LYS A 188 11.38 19.87 9.14
N LYS A 189 11.08 21.10 8.72
CA LYS A 189 12.04 21.96 7.99
C LYS A 189 13.16 22.34 8.95
N SER A 190 14.34 21.73 8.80
CA SER A 190 15.57 22.25 9.41
C SER A 190 16.02 23.48 8.62
N GLY A 191 15.45 24.64 8.93
CA GLY A 191 15.97 25.92 8.48
C GLY A 191 17.16 26.32 9.34
N HIS A 192 18.38 26.16 8.83
CA HIS A 192 19.49 27.02 9.25
C HIS A 192 19.66 28.07 8.16
N ALA A 193 19.20 29.28 8.45
CA ALA A 193 19.40 30.44 7.61
C ALA A 193 20.88 30.84 7.66
N VAL A 194 21.61 30.57 6.58
CA VAL A 194 22.93 31.16 6.33
C VAL A 194 22.71 32.61 5.89
N LYS A 195 23.12 33.57 6.73
CA LYS A 195 23.20 34.98 6.34
C LYS A 195 24.39 35.18 5.38
N PRO A 196 24.24 35.95 4.28
CA PRO A 196 25.37 36.30 3.43
C PRO A 196 26.25 37.34 4.14
N SER A 197 27.51 36.98 4.38
CA SER A 197 28.54 37.90 4.87
C SER A 197 29.25 38.53 3.68
N THR A 198 29.10 39.85 3.54
CA THR A 198 29.79 40.69 2.56
C THR A 198 31.25 40.87 2.99
N ALA A 199 32.15 40.10 2.39
CA ALA A 199 33.58 40.23 2.63
C ALA A 199 34.13 41.49 1.93
N LYS A 200 34.40 42.56 2.71
CA LYS A 200 35.28 43.66 2.29
C LYS A 200 36.72 43.16 2.25
N ARG A 201 37.28 43.13 1.04
CA ARG A 201 38.68 42.83 0.74
C ARG A 201 39.57 43.96 1.26
N THR A 202 40.24 43.75 2.40
CA THR A 202 41.32 44.59 2.91
C THR A 202 42.67 43.96 2.58
N THR A 203 43.40 44.58 1.66
CA THR A 203 44.81 44.31 1.40
C THR A 203 45.65 44.96 2.50
N LYS A 204 46.34 44.15 3.32
CA LYS A 204 47.49 44.63 4.12
C LYS A 204 48.70 43.75 3.86
N ALA A 205 49.73 44.43 3.37
CA ALA A 205 51.06 43.92 3.03
C ALA A 205 51.76 43.31 4.25
N ASN A 206 52.39 42.16 4.04
CA ASN A 206 53.20 41.48 5.04
C ASN A 206 54.65 42.00 4.94
N LYS A 207 55.12 42.71 5.97
CA LYS A 207 56.51 43.15 6.13
C LYS A 207 57.33 41.99 6.73
N ARG A 208 58.45 41.68 6.07
CA ARG A 208 59.57 40.87 6.57
C ARG A 208 60.14 41.44 7.88
N ASN A 209 60.46 40.58 8.85
CA ASN A 209 61.84 40.37 9.37
C ASN A 209 61.90 39.53 10.67
N GLY A 210 63.00 38.78 10.83
CA GLY A 210 63.58 38.34 12.11
C GLY A 210 63.25 36.89 12.49
N ASN A 211 64.03 35.87 12.11
CA ASN A 211 65.36 35.48 12.61
C ASN A 211 65.36 35.04 14.08
N PHE A 212 65.39 33.72 14.36
CA PHE A 212 66.28 33.17 15.39
C PHE A 212 66.53 31.66 15.25
N LYS A 213 67.76 31.30 15.65
CA LYS A 213 68.53 30.07 15.47
C LYS A 213 68.08 28.89 16.37
N GLY A 214 68.30 27.67 15.86
CA GLY A 214 69.49 26.89 16.26
C GLY A 214 69.32 25.54 16.98
N LYS A 215 70.33 24.70 16.72
CA LYS A 215 70.77 23.44 17.37
C LYS A 215 70.17 22.16 16.76
N ARG A 216 70.95 21.15 16.40
CA ARG A 216 72.41 20.96 16.33
C ARG A 216 72.67 19.75 15.44
#